data_AF-A0A6G2VF79-F1
#
_entry.id   AF-A0A6G2VF79-F1
#
_cell.length_a   1.000
_cell.length_b   1.000
_cell.length_c   1.000
_cell.angle_alpha   90.00
_cell.angle_beta   90.00
_cell.angle_gamma   90.00
#
_symmetry.space_group_name_H-M   'P 1'
#
loop_
_entity.id
_entity.type
_entity.pdbx_description
1 polymer ?
#
loop_
_entity_poly.entity_id
_entity_poly.type
_entity_poly.pdbx_seq_one_letter_code
_entity_poly.pdbx_strand_id
1 'polypeptide(L)' 'EFEKTTRALLADGFTTFIESSAHPVLTIGLQETFEAADASTALAVPSLRRDEGGLDRFLLSVGQAWTHGVPVDWT' A
#
# COMPACT_ATOMS: atom_id res chain seq x y z
N GLU A 1 16.27 -7.43 -4.75
CA GLU A 1 16.19 -6.90 -3.37
C GLU A 1 14.92 -6.07 -3.11
N PHE A 2 13.73 -6.68 -3.14
CA PHE A 2 12.47 -5.97 -2.80
C PHE A 2 12.28 -5.84 -1.29
N GLU A 3 12.26 -6.97 -0.58
CA GLU A 3 12.15 -7.03 0.89
C GLU A 3 13.17 -6.13 1.59
N LYS A 4 14.44 -6.21 1.20
CA LYS A 4 15.52 -5.37 1.76
C LYS A 4 15.22 -3.88 1.62
N THR A 5 14.66 -3.45 0.49
CA THR A 5 14.32 -2.05 0.24
C THR A 5 13.13 -1.63 1.10
N THR A 6 12.09 -2.45 1.16
CA THR A 6 10.93 -2.23 2.03
C THR A 6 11.34 -2.12 3.49
N ARG A 7 12.24 -2.99 3.97
CA ARG A 7 12.77 -2.94 5.34
C ARG A 7 13.56 -1.67 5.63
N ALA A 8 14.36 -1.18 4.67
CA ALA A 8 15.06 0.08 4.81
C ALA A 8 14.08 1.26 4.93
N LEU A 9 13.04 1.29 4.08
CA LEU A 9 12.00 2.32 4.15
C LEU A 9 11.23 2.29 5.47
N LEU A 10 10.90 1.11 6.00
CA LEU A 10 10.30 0.97 7.33
C LEU A 10 11.22 1.53 8.42
N ALA A 11 12.52 1.24 8.35
CA ALA A 11 13.50 1.77 9.30
C ALA A 11 13.64 3.30 9.22
N ASP A 12 13.46 3.87 8.03
CA ASP A 12 13.42 5.32 7.80
C ASP A 12 12.08 5.97 8.21
N GLY A 13 11.11 5.18 8.69
CA GLY A 13 9.82 5.67 9.20
C GLY A 13 8.70 5.73 8.17
N PHE A 14 8.90 5.22 6.95
CA PHE A 14 7.83 5.11 5.95
C PHE A 14 6.92 3.93 6.30
N THR A 15 5.65 4.23 6.58
CA THR A 15 4.66 3.21 6.99
C THR A 15 3.50 3.06 6.00
N THR A 16 3.47 3.82 4.91
CA THR A 16 2.42 3.75 3.89
C THR A 16 3.05 3.46 2.53
N PHE A 17 2.59 2.39 1.89
CA PHE A 17 3.10 1.91 0.61
C PHE A 17 1.95 1.83 -0.41
N ILE A 18 2.05 2.61 -1.48
CA ILE A 18 1.09 2.60 -2.58
C ILE A 18 1.64 1.73 -3.71
N GLU A 19 0.93 0.66 -4.04
CA GLU A 19 1.25 -0.17 -5.20
C GLU A 19 0.50 0.36 -6.42
N SER A 20 1.18 1.21 -7.20
CA SER A 20 0.66 1.79 -8.44
C SER A 20 0.80 0.82 -9.61
N SER A 21 -0.17 -0.09 -9.76
CA SER A 21 -0.16 -1.14 -10.78
C SER A 21 -1.58 -1.44 -11.30
N ALA A 22 -1.69 -2.17 -12.41
CA ALA A 22 -2.96 -2.64 -12.96
C ALA A 22 -3.60 -3.79 -12.14
N HIS A 23 -2.82 -4.44 -11.27
CA HIS A 23 -3.27 -5.50 -10.37
C HIS A 23 -2.24 -5.71 -9.25
N PRO A 24 -2.67 -5.92 -7.99
CA PRO A 24 -1.77 -6.16 -6.86
C PRO A 24 -0.91 -7.41 -7.08
N VAL A 25 0.41 -7.22 -7.07
CA VAL A 25 1.41 -8.29 -7.07
C VAL A 25 2.46 -8.09 -5.97
N LEU A 26 2.57 -6.88 -5.40
CA LEU A 26 3.55 -6.56 -4.35
C LEU A 26 2.93 -6.56 -2.94
N THR A 27 1.62 -6.41 -2.85
CA THR A 27 0.87 -6.30 -1.57
C THR A 27 1.19 -7.44 -0.59
N ILE A 28 1.26 -8.69 -1.06
CA ILE A 28 1.59 -9.85 -0.20
C ILE A 28 3.03 -9.73 0.33
N GLY A 29 4.01 -9.47 -0.55
CA GLY A 29 5.41 -9.34 -0.14
C GLY A 29 5.66 -8.14 0.78
N LEU A 30 4.88 -7.06 0.63
CA LEU A 30 4.88 -5.95 1.59
C LEU A 30 4.38 -6.41 2.96
N GLN A 31 3.23 -7.09 3.01
CA GLN A 31 2.64 -7.60 4.27
C GLN A 31 3.58 -8.56 5.01
N GLU A 32 4.21 -9.49 4.29
CA GLU A 32 5.22 -10.39 4.86
C GLU A 32 6.41 -9.62 5.44
N THR A 33 6.86 -8.56 4.76
CA THR A 33 7.96 -7.72 5.25
C THR A 33 7.54 -6.92 6.48
N PHE A 34 6.30 -6.41 6.53
CA PHE A 34 5.76 -5.67 7.67
C PHE A 34 5.69 -6.57 8.91
N GLU A 35 5.19 -7.79 8.77
CA GLU A 35 5.16 -8.78 9.85
C GLU A 35 6.57 -9.12 10.33
N ALA A 36 7.50 -9.41 9.42
CA ALA A 36 8.89 -9.70 9.75
C ALA A 36 9.69 -8.50 10.30
N ALA A 37 9.13 -7.29 10.28
CA ALA A 37 9.73 -6.08 10.84
C ALA A 37 8.98 -5.57 12.08
N ASP A 38 7.98 -6.33 12.58
CA ASP A 38 7.07 -5.91 13.67
C ASP A 38 6.38 -4.55 13.38
N ALA A 39 6.17 -4.27 12.10
CA ALA A 39 5.55 -3.05 11.60
C ALA A 39 4.07 -3.29 11.27
N SER A 40 3.33 -3.88 12.21
CA SER A 40 1.91 -4.27 12.04
C SER A 40 0.95 -3.11 11.69
N THR A 41 1.39 -1.87 11.91
CA THR A 41 0.63 -0.65 11.56
C THR A 41 0.92 -0.13 10.16
N ALA A 42 1.90 -0.71 9.45
CA ALA A 42 2.22 -0.31 8.08
C ALA A 42 1.12 -0.77 7.10
N LEU A 43 0.86 0.07 6.10
CA LEU A 43 -0.24 -0.06 5.16
C LEU A 43 0.29 -0.31 3.75
N ALA A 44 -0.28 -1.31 3.09
CA ALA A 44 -0.14 -1.51 1.65
C ALA A 44 -1.48 -1.26 0.96
N VAL A 45 -1.52 -0.32 0.00
CA VAL A 45 -2.72 0.03 -0.77
C VAL A 45 -2.46 -0.20 -2.27
N PRO A 46 -3.16 -1.13 -2.92
CA PRO A 46 -3.07 -1.28 -4.37
C PRO A 46 -3.91 -0.24 -5.09
N SER A 47 -3.48 0.28 -6.23
CA SER A 47 -4.25 1.27 -6.99
C SER A 47 -5.42 0.66 -7.76
N LEU A 48 -5.21 -0.47 -8.43
CA LEU A 48 -6.20 -1.14 -9.28
C LEU A 48 -6.15 -2.65 -9.10
N ARG A 49 -7.12 -3.35 -9.69
CA ARG A 49 -7.19 -4.81 -9.74
C ARG A 49 -7.52 -5.22 -11.17
N ARG A 50 -6.95 -6.34 -11.63
CA ARG A 50 -7.31 -6.99 -12.89
C ARG A 50 -8.83 -7.06 -13.04
N ASP A 51 -9.30 -6.68 -14.23
CA ASP A 51 -10.72 -6.61 -14.59
C ASP A 51 -11.54 -5.54 -13.84
N GLU A 52 -10.88 -4.71 -13.02
CA GLU A 52 -11.45 -3.61 -12.23
C GLU A 52 -10.62 -2.31 -12.44
N GLY A 53 -10.47 -1.87 -13.70
CA GLY A 53 -9.65 -0.69 -14.05
C GLY A 53 -10.34 0.66 -13.89
N GLY A 54 -11.54 0.69 -13.32
CA GLY A 54 -12.39 1.88 -13.22
C GLY A 54 -12.08 2.79 -12.03
N LEU A 55 -12.69 3.98 -12.06
CA LEU A 55 -12.60 4.96 -10.97
C LEU A 55 -13.25 4.46 -9.67
N ASP A 56 -14.24 3.58 -9.75
CA ASP A 56 -14.84 2.92 -8.60
C ASP A 56 -13.82 2.13 -7.78
N ARG A 57 -13.01 1.27 -8.44
CA ARG A 57 -11.93 0.52 -7.81
C ARG A 57 -10.83 1.45 -7.29
N PHE A 58 -10.48 2.47 -8.07
CA PHE A 58 -9.45 3.43 -7.66
C PHE A 58 -9.88 4.22 -6.43
N LEU A 59 -11.10 4.76 -6.40
CA LEU A 59 -11.65 5.50 -5.26
C LEU A 59 -11.81 4.62 -4.02
N LEU A 60 -12.09 3.32 -4.19
CA LEU A 60 -12.06 2.38 -3.07
C LEU A 60 -10.68 2.30 -2.42
N SER A 61 -9.61 2.28 -3.23
CA SER A 61 -8.23 2.31 -2.74
C SER A 61 -7.86 3.63 -2.09
N VAL A 62 -8.30 4.78 -2.64
CA VAL A 62 -8.16 6.09 -1.99
C VAL A 62 -8.90 6.12 -0.65
N GLY A 63 -10.11 5.57 -0.60
CA GLY A 63 -10.89 5.41 0.63
C GLY A 63 -10.20 4.53 1.66
N GLN A 64 -9.55 3.44 1.25
CA GLN A 64 -8.73 2.61 2.13
C GLN A 64 -7.57 3.41 2.73
N ALA A 65 -6.84 4.19 1.93
CA ALA A 65 -5.77 5.04 2.41
C ALA A 65 -6.30 6.08 3.42
N TRP A 66 -7.41 6.74 3.08
CA TRP A 66 -8.07 7.74 3.93
C TRP A 66 -8.50 7.19 5.29
N THR A 67 -9.14 6.02 5.34
CA THR A 67 -9.59 5.41 6.61
C THR A 67 -8.44 4.95 7.51
N HIS A 68 -7.23 4.82 6.95
CA HIS A 68 -6.00 4.53 7.68
C HIS A 68 -5.19 5.81 8.01
N GLY A 69 -5.77 6.99 7.81
CA GLY A 69 -5.19 8.27 8.22
C GLY A 69 -4.26 8.92 7.19
N VAL A 70 -4.18 8.40 5.96
CA VAL A 70 -3.45 9.05 4.87
C VAL A 70 -4.24 10.30 4.45
N PRO A 71 -3.64 11.50 4.46
CA PRO A 71 -4.32 12.71 4.02
C PRO A 71 -4.61 12.64 2.51
N VAL A 72 -5.86 12.84 2.15
CA VAL A 72 -6.32 12.95 0.76
C VAL A 72 -6.95 14.32 0.58
N ASP A 73 -6.52 15.02 -0.47
CA ASP A 73 -7.17 16.25 -0.93
C ASP A 73 -8.35 15.86 -1.82
N TRP A 74 -9.55 16.26 -1.42
CA TRP A 74 -10.82 15.94 -2.08
C TRP A 74 -11.41 17.13 -2.85
N THR A 75 -10.68 18.25 -2.92
CA THR A 75 -11.19 19.52 -3.48
C THR A 75 -11.07 19.66 -4.99
#